data_AF-A0A7C5WAV4-F1
#
_entry.id   AF-A0A7C5WAV4-F1
#
_cell.length_a   1.000
_cell.length_b   1.000
_cell.length_c   1.000
_cell.angle_alpha   90.00
_cell.angle_beta   90.00
_cell.angle_gamma   90.00
#
_symmetry.space_group_name_H-M   'P 1'
#
loop_
_entity.id
_entity.type
_entity.pdbx_description
1 polymer ?
#
loop_
_entity_poly.entity_id
_entity_poly.type
_entity_poly.pdbx_seq_one_letter_code
_entity_poly.pdbx_strand_id
1 'polypeptide(L)'
;MGREQRRPWKYLLFLLAALALFLNGCSTIEPLRTLDLKSELREADSAHQQGRYNRALQLYTSVLEASGNQQPADLALYRLGILYIDPGNPSADIKTALDYLGRLVREFPESRYALDARVLTAKLKDLEKLRRTLWVYSEIKPYQYFRYTGSFRQTLKRYSEVLQEGAEKPLSDLALFNLGILYVYSERERNFNKALGYFKRLIKEFPESSRIDEARAWVKTLEIILKLSRIEVEMEKKKKELIE
;
A
#
# COMPACT_ATOMS: atom_id res chain seq x y z
N MET A 1 25.98 -86.20 -15.57
CA MET A 1 25.64 -84.92 -16.22
C MET A 1 24.48 -84.29 -15.47
N GLY A 2 24.75 -83.36 -14.53
CA GLY A 2 23.74 -82.70 -13.71
C GLY A 2 23.18 -81.45 -14.41
N ARG A 3 21.85 -81.35 -14.50
CA ARG A 3 21.16 -80.15 -15.01
C ARG A 3 20.87 -79.22 -13.84
N GLU A 4 21.47 -78.02 -13.84
CA GLU A 4 21.13 -76.95 -12.91
C GLU A 4 19.73 -76.40 -13.23
N GLN A 5 18.78 -76.60 -12.31
CA GLN A 5 17.51 -75.88 -12.31
C GLN A 5 17.73 -74.47 -11.75
N ARG A 6 17.83 -73.48 -12.63
CA ARG A 6 17.75 -72.06 -12.27
C ARG A 6 16.37 -71.79 -11.65
N ARG A 7 16.33 -71.42 -10.37
CA ARG A 7 15.09 -71.11 -9.63
C ARG A 7 14.68 -69.64 -9.87
N PRO A 8 13.70 -69.34 -10.75
CA PRO A 8 13.34 -67.97 -11.13
C PRO A 8 12.66 -67.17 -9.99
N TRP A 9 12.26 -67.85 -8.93
CA TRP A 9 11.54 -67.27 -7.80
C TRP A 9 12.35 -66.25 -6.99
N LYS A 10 13.69 -66.36 -7.01
CA LYS A 10 14.58 -65.38 -6.37
C LYS A 10 14.50 -64.02 -7.05
N TYR A 11 14.36 -63.98 -8.37
CA TYR A 11 14.23 -62.72 -9.13
C TYR A 11 12.84 -62.09 -8.96
N LEU A 12 11.79 -62.92 -8.84
CA LEU A 12 10.43 -62.47 -8.52
C LEU A 12 10.34 -61.85 -7.12
N LEU A 13 11.01 -62.44 -6.12
CA LEU A 13 11.09 -61.86 -4.77
C LEU A 13 11.88 -60.54 -4.74
N PHE A 14 12.97 -60.45 -5.50
CA PHE A 14 13.72 -59.20 -5.65
C PHE A 14 12.90 -58.10 -6.34
N LEU A 15 12.12 -58.44 -7.38
CA LEU A 15 11.22 -57.51 -8.05
C LEU A 15 10.08 -57.03 -7.14
N LEU A 16 9.49 -57.92 -6.33
CA LEU A 16 8.45 -57.55 -5.36
C LEU A 16 9.00 -56.67 -4.23
N ALA A 17 10.22 -56.94 -3.75
CA ALA A 17 10.88 -56.10 -2.74
C ALA A 17 11.25 -54.71 -3.30
N ALA A 18 11.73 -54.64 -4.55
CA ALA A 18 11.99 -53.37 -5.23
C ALA A 18 10.70 -52.57 -5.48
N LEU A 19 9.61 -53.24 -5.88
CA LEU A 19 8.30 -52.60 -6.06
C LEU A 19 7.73 -52.07 -4.73
N ALA A 20 7.95 -52.78 -3.61
CA ALA A 20 7.57 -52.33 -2.27
C ALA A 20 8.38 -51.10 -1.80
N LEU A 21 9.67 -51.00 -2.16
CA LEU A 21 10.49 -49.81 -1.91
C LEU A 21 10.06 -48.62 -2.78
N PHE A 22 9.63 -48.86 -4.02
CA PHE A 22 9.08 -47.82 -4.91
C PHE A 22 7.69 -47.32 -4.46
N LEU A 23 6.82 -48.21 -3.96
CA LEU A 23 5.49 -47.84 -3.48
C LEU A 23 5.49 -47.16 -2.10
N ASN A 24 6.47 -47.45 -1.24
CA ASN A 24 6.65 -46.78 0.06
C ASN A 24 7.63 -45.58 0.02
N GLY A 25 8.25 -45.31 -1.14
CA GLY A 25 9.19 -44.20 -1.31
C GLY A 25 8.56 -42.81 -1.24
N CYS A 26 7.24 -42.69 -1.41
CA CYS A 26 6.56 -41.39 -1.35
C CYS A 26 6.23 -40.92 0.08
N SER A 27 6.16 -41.80 1.08
CA SER A 27 5.77 -41.39 2.45
C SER A 27 6.95 -40.93 3.33
N THR A 28 8.20 -41.18 2.91
CA THR A 28 9.40 -40.83 3.70
C THR A 28 10.07 -39.52 3.23
N ILE A 29 9.84 -39.10 1.99
CA ILE A 29 10.46 -37.91 1.39
C ILE A 29 9.76 -36.61 1.83
N GLU A 30 8.43 -36.57 1.92
CA GLU A 30 7.69 -35.39 2.40
C GLU A 30 8.06 -34.98 3.85
N PRO A 31 8.14 -35.91 4.82
CA PRO A 31 8.56 -35.57 6.18
C PRO A 31 9.97 -34.96 6.26
N LEU A 32 10.92 -35.49 5.48
CA LEU A 32 12.29 -34.97 5.41
C LEU A 32 12.34 -33.55 4.83
N ARG A 33 11.62 -33.31 3.72
CA ARG A 33 11.53 -31.98 3.10
C ARG A 33 10.88 -30.95 4.03
N THR A 34 9.81 -31.32 4.73
CA THR A 34 9.16 -30.40 5.68
C THR A 34 10.03 -30.07 6.88
N LEU A 35 10.90 -31.00 7.32
CA LEU A 35 11.85 -30.77 8.40
C LEU A 35 12.93 -29.76 7.98
N ASP A 36 13.42 -29.87 6.75
CA ASP A 36 14.43 -28.96 6.17
C ASP A 36 13.88 -27.53 6.07
N LEU A 37 12.66 -27.37 5.53
CA LEU A 37 11.99 -26.07 5.44
C LEU A 37 11.71 -25.44 6.80
N LYS A 38 11.39 -26.24 7.83
CA LYS A 38 11.25 -25.75 9.21
C LYS A 38 12.58 -25.29 9.80
N SER A 39 13.69 -25.93 9.44
CA SER A 39 15.03 -25.49 9.83
C SER A 39 15.39 -24.16 9.18
N GLU A 40 15.11 -24.03 7.88
CA GLU A 40 15.34 -22.80 7.12
C GLU A 40 14.52 -21.62 7.67
N LEU A 41 13.26 -21.85 8.07
CA LEU A 41 12.46 -20.83 8.78
C LEU A 41 13.06 -20.39 10.11
N ARG A 42 13.68 -21.30 10.87
CA ARG A 42 14.34 -20.93 12.13
C ARG A 42 15.59 -20.09 11.86
N GLU A 43 16.32 -20.38 10.79
CA GLU A 43 17.45 -19.55 10.37
C GLU A 43 16.95 -18.16 9.94
N ALA A 44 15.84 -18.09 9.21
CA ALA A 44 15.21 -16.84 8.80
C ALA A 44 14.77 -16.00 10.01
N ASP A 45 14.09 -16.61 11.00
CA ASP A 45 13.70 -15.97 12.26
C ASP A 45 14.94 -15.42 12.99
N SER A 46 16.03 -16.20 13.06
CA SER A 46 17.30 -15.78 13.68
C SER A 46 17.96 -14.63 12.93
N ALA A 47 17.98 -14.68 11.60
CA ALA A 47 18.51 -13.60 10.76
C ALA A 47 17.71 -12.30 10.95
N HIS A 48 16.37 -12.39 11.05
CA HIS A 48 15.50 -11.25 11.31
C HIS A 48 15.80 -10.62 12.67
N GLN A 49 15.88 -11.43 13.74
CA GLN A 49 16.21 -10.96 15.09
C GLN A 49 17.57 -10.26 15.18
N GLN A 50 18.53 -10.66 14.35
CA GLN A 50 19.86 -10.07 14.27
C GLN A 50 19.91 -8.81 13.36
N GLY A 51 18.78 -8.35 12.84
CA GLY A 51 18.70 -7.22 11.91
C GLY A 51 19.27 -7.52 10.52
N ARG A 52 19.52 -8.80 10.19
CA ARG A 52 19.97 -9.23 8.86
C ARG A 52 18.78 -9.37 7.91
N TYR A 53 18.05 -8.28 7.68
CA TYR A 53 16.75 -8.26 6.97
C TYR A 53 16.83 -8.85 5.57
N ASN A 54 17.88 -8.56 4.80
CA ASN A 54 18.05 -9.14 3.45
C ASN A 54 18.19 -10.67 3.49
N ARG A 55 18.91 -11.21 4.48
CA ARG A 55 19.05 -12.66 4.65
C ARG A 55 17.73 -13.29 5.09
N ALA A 56 17.03 -12.67 6.03
CA ALA A 56 15.71 -13.11 6.46
C ALA A 56 14.71 -13.14 5.29
N LEU A 57 14.69 -12.07 4.47
CA LEU A 57 13.84 -11.98 3.29
C LEU A 57 14.12 -13.12 2.30
N GLN A 58 15.39 -13.36 1.98
CA GLN A 58 15.79 -14.46 1.10
C GLN A 58 15.30 -15.81 1.61
N LEU A 59 15.51 -16.10 2.90
CA LEU A 59 15.16 -17.38 3.51
C LEU A 59 13.64 -17.59 3.66
N TYR A 60 12.88 -16.56 4.03
CA TYR A 60 11.42 -16.70 4.05
C TYR A 60 10.84 -16.89 2.65
N THR A 61 11.43 -16.23 1.64
CA THR A 61 10.99 -16.35 0.24
C THR A 61 11.31 -17.74 -0.32
N SER A 62 12.51 -18.26 -0.07
CA SER A 62 12.87 -19.63 -0.50
C SER A 62 11.95 -20.67 0.13
N VAL A 63 11.64 -20.54 1.43
CA VAL A 63 10.67 -21.44 2.08
C VAL A 63 9.30 -21.34 1.43
N LEU A 64 8.82 -20.12 1.17
CA LEU A 64 7.51 -19.92 0.53
C LEU A 64 7.45 -20.58 -0.86
N GLU A 65 8.48 -20.37 -1.68
CA GLU A 65 8.58 -20.97 -3.02
C GLU A 65 8.66 -22.50 -2.96
N ALA A 66 9.48 -23.03 -2.06
CA ALA A 66 9.68 -24.48 -1.92
C ALA A 66 8.49 -25.21 -1.31
N SER A 67 7.66 -24.52 -0.51
CA SER A 67 6.47 -25.07 0.14
C SER A 67 5.22 -25.02 -0.76
N GLY A 68 5.18 -24.11 -1.74
CA GLY A 68 3.98 -23.89 -2.57
C GLY A 68 2.76 -23.54 -1.71
N ASN A 69 1.65 -24.25 -1.91
CA ASN A 69 0.41 -24.07 -1.14
C ASN A 69 0.29 -25.01 0.09
N GLN A 70 1.40 -25.55 0.57
CA GLN A 70 1.43 -26.44 1.74
C GLN A 70 2.18 -25.81 2.90
N GLN A 71 1.92 -26.29 4.12
CA GLN A 71 2.71 -25.87 5.27
C GLN A 71 4.19 -26.24 5.07
N PRO A 72 5.14 -25.35 5.43
CA PRO A 72 4.95 -24.14 6.26
C PRO A 72 4.83 -22.81 5.48
N ALA A 73 4.27 -22.79 4.26
CA ALA A 73 4.05 -21.57 3.47
C ALA A 73 3.21 -20.51 4.20
N ASP A 74 2.23 -20.93 4.99
CA ASP A 74 1.39 -20.05 5.80
C ASP A 74 2.21 -19.25 6.82
N LEU A 75 3.12 -19.93 7.54
CA LEU A 75 4.06 -19.28 8.44
C LEU A 75 5.04 -18.37 7.67
N ALA A 76 5.54 -18.79 6.50
CA ALA A 76 6.44 -17.97 5.69
C ALA A 76 5.76 -16.66 5.25
N LEU A 77 4.52 -16.72 4.76
CA LEU A 77 3.72 -15.53 4.43
C LEU A 77 3.50 -14.63 5.64
N TYR A 78 3.17 -15.22 6.79
CA TYR A 78 3.03 -14.46 8.04
C TYR A 78 4.32 -13.71 8.39
N ARG A 79 5.46 -14.40 8.35
CA ARG A 79 6.78 -13.83 8.67
C ARG A 79 7.22 -12.76 7.69
N LEU A 80 6.96 -12.94 6.40
CA LEU A 80 7.20 -11.88 5.40
C LEU A 80 6.35 -10.65 5.71
N GLY A 81 5.07 -10.81 6.05
CA GLY A 81 4.22 -9.72 6.51
C GLY A 81 4.82 -8.98 7.72
N ILE A 82 5.30 -9.71 8.73
CA ILE A 82 5.95 -9.13 9.92
C ILE A 82 7.28 -8.43 9.57
N LEU A 83 8.07 -9.01 8.67
CA LEU A 83 9.36 -8.44 8.24
C LEU A 83 9.19 -7.06 7.59
N TYR A 84 8.13 -6.87 6.80
CA TYR A 84 7.85 -5.61 6.11
C TYR A 84 7.18 -4.54 6.98
N ILE A 85 6.74 -4.87 8.19
CA ILE A 85 6.26 -3.87 9.18
C ILE A 85 7.29 -3.53 10.25
N ASP A 86 8.41 -4.24 10.29
CA ASP A 86 9.47 -4.00 11.28
C ASP A 86 10.10 -2.62 11.06
N PRO A 87 10.02 -1.69 12.05
CA PRO A 87 10.61 -0.36 11.92
C PRO A 87 12.13 -0.37 11.74
N GLY A 88 12.81 -1.44 12.17
CA GLY A 88 14.25 -1.62 11.99
C GLY A 88 14.64 -2.05 10.58
N ASN A 89 13.70 -2.56 9.77
CA ASN A 89 13.95 -2.99 8.40
C ASN A 89 14.02 -1.76 7.46
N PRO A 90 15.18 -1.47 6.83
CA PRO A 90 15.30 -0.34 5.90
C PRO A 90 14.39 -0.44 4.67
N SER A 91 13.91 -1.64 4.37
CA SER A 91 12.98 -1.92 3.27
C SER A 91 11.54 -2.16 3.75
N ALA A 92 11.21 -1.76 4.99
CA ALA A 92 9.84 -1.83 5.49
C ALA A 92 8.87 -1.07 4.58
N ASP A 93 7.78 -1.74 4.21
CA ASP A 93 6.74 -1.19 3.34
C ASP A 93 5.38 -1.79 3.71
N ILE A 94 4.49 -0.94 4.20
CA ILE A 94 3.17 -1.37 4.69
C ILE A 94 2.35 -2.00 3.58
N LYS A 95 2.48 -1.52 2.34
CA LYS A 95 1.75 -2.09 1.19
C LYS A 95 2.19 -3.52 0.91
N THR A 96 3.49 -3.77 0.91
CA THR A 96 4.06 -5.11 0.74
C THR A 96 3.67 -6.03 1.89
N ALA A 97 3.68 -5.54 3.12
CA ALA A 97 3.18 -6.30 4.27
C ALA A 97 1.71 -6.71 4.11
N LEU A 98 0.85 -5.77 3.68
CA LEU A 98 -0.57 -6.02 3.41
C LEU A 98 -0.78 -7.06 2.31
N ASP A 99 0.08 -7.10 1.28
CA ASP A 99 0.00 -8.12 0.24
C ASP A 99 0.27 -9.52 0.80
N TYR A 100 1.38 -9.71 1.52
CA TYR A 100 1.71 -11.01 2.13
C TYR A 100 0.66 -11.49 3.15
N LEU A 101 0.19 -10.59 4.03
CA LEU A 101 -0.86 -10.91 4.99
C LEU A 101 -2.21 -11.20 4.29
N GLY A 102 -2.54 -10.47 3.22
CA GLY A 102 -3.73 -10.70 2.42
C GLY A 102 -3.70 -12.03 1.67
N ARG A 103 -2.53 -12.42 1.15
CA ARG A 103 -2.28 -13.75 0.56
C ARG A 103 -2.48 -14.85 1.59
N LEU A 104 -1.90 -14.73 2.78
CA LEU A 104 -2.09 -15.69 3.87
C LEU A 104 -3.57 -15.92 4.20
N VAL A 105 -4.36 -14.85 4.30
CA VAL A 105 -5.80 -14.95 4.62
C VAL A 105 -6.61 -15.62 3.49
N ARG A 106 -6.24 -15.42 2.22
CA ARG A 106 -6.92 -16.03 1.07
C ARG A 106 -6.50 -17.47 0.82
N GLU A 107 -5.20 -17.73 0.87
CA GLU A 107 -4.59 -19.01 0.49
C GLU A 107 -4.65 -20.03 1.65
N PHE A 108 -4.63 -19.56 2.91
CA PHE A 108 -4.65 -20.41 4.11
C PHE A 108 -5.66 -19.91 5.16
N PRO A 109 -6.97 -19.88 4.85
CA PRO A 109 -7.99 -19.33 5.76
C PRO A 109 -8.10 -20.08 7.10
N GLU A 110 -7.74 -21.36 7.13
CA GLU A 110 -7.75 -22.23 8.32
C GLU A 110 -6.40 -22.25 9.06
N SER A 111 -5.39 -21.51 8.59
CA SER A 111 -4.10 -21.42 9.29
C SER A 111 -4.30 -20.77 10.66
N ARG A 112 -3.54 -21.24 11.66
CA ARG A 112 -3.48 -20.60 12.98
C ARG A 112 -3.05 -19.13 12.92
N TYR A 113 -2.40 -18.70 11.84
CA TYR A 113 -1.96 -17.32 11.62
C TYR A 113 -2.99 -16.45 10.91
N ALA A 114 -4.07 -17.03 10.37
CA ALA A 114 -5.05 -16.29 9.57
C ALA A 114 -5.78 -15.22 10.39
N LEU A 115 -6.10 -15.52 11.66
CA LEU A 115 -6.74 -14.55 12.56
C LEU A 115 -5.80 -13.36 12.84
N ASP A 116 -4.55 -13.64 13.22
CA ASP A 116 -3.54 -12.62 13.47
C ASP A 116 -3.30 -11.75 12.24
N ALA A 117 -3.23 -12.36 11.05
CA ALA A 117 -3.05 -11.65 9.79
C ALA A 117 -4.21 -10.71 9.46
N ARG A 118 -5.46 -11.11 9.75
CA ARG A 118 -6.65 -10.24 9.61
C ARG A 118 -6.58 -9.05 10.57
N VAL A 119 -6.24 -9.30 11.84
CA VAL A 119 -6.12 -8.25 12.86
C VAL A 119 -5.01 -7.26 12.50
N LEU A 120 -3.84 -7.76 12.08
CA LEU A 120 -2.72 -6.93 11.64
C LEU A 120 -3.09 -6.11 10.40
N THR A 121 -3.76 -6.72 9.43
CA THR A 121 -4.22 -6.03 8.23
C THR A 121 -5.18 -4.88 8.56
N ALA A 122 -6.13 -5.08 9.48
CA ALA A 122 -7.01 -4.01 9.94
C ALA A 122 -6.21 -2.88 10.60
N LYS A 123 -5.32 -3.20 11.55
CA LYS A 123 -4.46 -2.22 12.23
C LYS A 123 -3.56 -1.42 11.27
N LEU A 124 -2.97 -2.09 10.27
CA LEU A 124 -2.11 -1.45 9.28
C LEU A 124 -2.90 -0.50 8.39
N LYS A 125 -4.13 -0.86 7.99
CA LYS A 125 -5.03 0.04 7.24
C LYS A 125 -5.43 1.25 8.08
N ASP A 126 -5.76 1.05 9.35
CA ASP A 126 -6.06 2.16 10.28
C ASP A 126 -4.84 3.06 10.48
N LEU A 127 -3.65 2.50 10.60
CA LEU A 127 -2.40 3.25 10.70
C LEU A 127 -2.12 4.05 9.43
N GLU A 128 -2.33 3.49 8.24
CA GLU A 128 -2.21 4.24 6.98
C GLU A 128 -3.22 5.40 6.92
N LYS A 129 -4.47 5.15 7.32
CA LYS A 129 -5.51 6.17 7.39
C LYS A 129 -5.13 7.29 8.36
N LEU A 130 -4.65 6.93 9.55
CA LEU A 130 -4.17 7.87 10.55
C LEU A 130 -2.95 8.66 10.05
N ARG A 131 -1.98 8.00 9.40
CA ARG A 131 -0.79 8.65 8.83
C ARG A 131 -1.19 9.65 7.74
N ARG A 132 -2.15 9.33 6.88
CA ARG A 132 -2.70 10.27 5.89
C ARG A 132 -3.37 11.46 6.56
N THR A 133 -4.16 11.21 7.59
CA THR A 133 -4.83 12.26 8.38
C THR A 133 -3.81 13.17 9.02
N LEU A 134 -2.89 12.63 9.82
CA LEU A 134 -1.80 13.38 10.44
C LEU A 134 -0.95 14.13 9.41
N TRP A 135 -0.71 13.57 8.23
CA TRP A 135 -0.02 14.27 7.15
C TRP A 135 -0.81 15.51 6.70
N VAL A 136 -2.09 15.36 6.35
CA VAL A 136 -2.96 16.49 5.97
C VAL A 136 -3.03 17.55 7.08
N TYR A 137 -3.08 17.14 8.34
CA TYR A 137 -3.10 18.04 9.50
C TYR A 137 -1.73 18.69 9.78
N SER A 138 -0.61 17.99 9.59
CA SER A 138 0.75 18.53 9.77
C SER A 138 1.12 19.54 8.67
N GLU A 139 0.51 19.40 7.49
CA GLU A 139 0.70 20.27 6.32
C GLU A 139 -0.19 21.53 6.36
N ILE A 140 -0.81 21.86 7.50
CA ILE A 140 -1.62 23.06 7.76
C ILE A 140 -0.80 24.39 7.69
N LYS A 141 0.41 24.37 7.14
CA LYS A 141 1.10 25.57 6.63
C LYS A 141 1.24 25.53 5.10
N PRO A 142 0.14 25.45 4.33
CA PRO A 142 0.17 25.24 2.87
C PRO A 142 0.94 26.32 2.10
N TYR A 143 0.94 27.58 2.57
CA TYR A 143 1.72 28.66 1.94
C TYR A 143 3.24 28.47 2.11
N GLN A 144 3.68 27.88 3.22
CA GLN A 144 5.10 27.64 3.46
C GLN A 144 5.54 26.34 2.77
N TYR A 145 4.79 25.24 2.86
CA TYR A 145 5.19 23.97 2.24
C TYR A 145 5.22 24.00 0.70
N PHE A 146 4.27 24.68 0.03
CA PHE A 146 4.32 24.86 -1.42
C PHE A 146 5.60 25.57 -1.87
N ARG A 147 6.10 26.52 -1.07
CA ARG A 147 7.36 27.22 -1.32
C ARG A 147 8.59 26.32 -1.11
N TYR A 148 8.47 25.23 -0.35
CA TYR A 148 9.59 24.38 0.05
C TYR A 148 9.70 23.03 -0.69
N THR A 149 8.60 22.44 -1.22
CA THR A 149 8.63 21.03 -1.73
C THR A 149 8.40 20.82 -3.23
N GLY A 150 8.14 21.86 -4.01
CA GLY A 150 8.60 21.89 -5.41
C GLY A 150 7.78 21.16 -6.49
N SER A 151 6.50 20.82 -6.32
CA SER A 151 5.66 20.53 -7.50
C SER A 151 4.16 20.68 -7.27
N PHE A 152 3.59 21.75 -7.85
CA PHE A 152 2.14 21.96 -7.97
C PHE A 152 1.37 20.69 -8.36
N ARG A 153 1.90 19.94 -9.34
CA ARG A 153 1.27 18.73 -9.88
C ARG A 153 1.16 17.62 -8.83
N GLN A 154 2.19 17.42 -8.01
CA GLN A 154 2.17 16.39 -6.96
C GLN A 154 1.16 16.75 -5.87
N THR A 155 1.16 18.01 -5.43
CA THR A 155 0.21 18.52 -4.44
C THR A 155 -1.24 18.41 -4.94
N LEU A 156 -1.49 18.81 -6.19
CA LEU A 156 -2.79 18.68 -6.84
C LEU A 156 -3.25 17.21 -6.90
N LYS A 157 -2.36 16.30 -7.34
CA LYS A 157 -2.66 14.86 -7.44
C LYS A 157 -3.10 14.30 -6.08
N ARG A 158 -2.32 14.55 -5.02
CA ARG A 158 -2.58 14.00 -3.68
C ARG A 158 -3.90 14.48 -3.09
N TYR A 159 -4.19 15.77 -3.15
CA TYR A 159 -5.48 16.28 -2.66
C TYR A 159 -6.66 15.79 -3.52
N SER A 160 -6.44 15.57 -4.82
CA SER A 160 -7.47 15.00 -5.69
C SER A 160 -7.77 13.53 -5.33
N GLU A 161 -6.76 12.73 -4.99
CA GLU A 161 -6.93 11.35 -4.52
C GLU A 161 -7.75 11.31 -3.22
N VAL A 162 -7.46 12.19 -2.26
CA VAL A 162 -8.25 12.30 -1.01
C VAL A 162 -9.74 12.56 -1.28
N LEU A 163 -10.06 13.37 -2.29
CA LEU A 163 -11.45 13.67 -2.67
C LEU A 163 -12.12 12.54 -3.46
N GLN A 164 -11.36 11.73 -4.21
CA GLN A 164 -11.89 10.60 -4.99
C GLN A 164 -12.18 9.37 -4.13
N GLU A 165 -11.35 9.11 -3.11
CA GLU A 165 -11.50 7.94 -2.24
C GLU A 165 -12.70 8.01 -1.28
N GLY A 166 -13.47 9.12 -1.30
CA GLY A 166 -14.60 9.31 -0.38
C GLY A 166 -14.14 9.37 1.08
N ALA A 167 -12.96 9.95 1.33
CA ALA A 167 -12.39 10.07 2.66
C ALA A 167 -13.39 10.73 3.65
N GLU A 168 -13.37 10.31 4.91
CA GLU A 168 -14.25 10.86 5.95
C GLU A 168 -14.06 12.38 6.16
N LYS A 169 -15.09 13.02 6.73
CA LYS A 169 -15.27 14.49 6.88
C LYS A 169 -14.02 15.35 7.15
N PRO A 170 -13.06 15.00 8.03
CA PRO A 170 -11.93 15.90 8.32
C PRO A 170 -10.83 15.94 7.24
N LEU A 171 -10.87 15.05 6.25
CA LEU A 171 -9.86 14.99 5.18
C LEU A 171 -10.30 15.76 3.94
N SER A 172 -11.58 15.66 3.60
CA SER A 172 -12.12 16.26 2.37
C SER A 172 -12.28 17.77 2.47
N ASP A 173 -12.66 18.30 3.65
CA ASP A 173 -12.81 19.73 3.85
C ASP A 173 -11.46 20.47 3.76
N LEU A 174 -10.42 19.95 4.43
CA LEU A 174 -9.06 20.43 4.36
C LEU A 174 -8.48 20.31 2.94
N ALA A 175 -8.74 19.20 2.25
CA ALA A 175 -8.30 19.03 0.87
C ALA A 175 -8.90 20.08 -0.07
N LEU A 176 -10.21 20.37 0.06
CA LEU A 176 -10.86 21.43 -0.71
C LEU A 176 -10.28 22.80 -0.38
N PHE A 177 -10.09 23.13 0.91
CA PHE A 177 -9.50 24.40 1.31
C PHE A 177 -8.10 24.58 0.71
N ASN A 178 -7.24 23.56 0.85
CA ASN A 178 -5.86 23.61 0.40
C ASN A 178 -5.73 23.64 -1.13
N LEU A 179 -6.62 22.97 -1.87
CA LEU A 179 -6.71 23.11 -3.32
C LEU A 179 -7.07 24.54 -3.73
N GLY A 180 -7.99 25.18 -3.01
CA GLY A 180 -8.32 26.59 -3.19
C GLY A 180 -7.07 27.48 -3.04
N ILE A 181 -6.36 27.34 -1.92
CA ILE A 181 -5.11 28.08 -1.64
C ILE A 181 -4.04 27.82 -2.69
N LEU A 182 -3.86 26.56 -3.11
CA LEU A 182 -2.88 26.18 -4.12
C LEU A 182 -3.11 26.96 -5.43
N TYR A 183 -4.35 27.04 -5.90
CA TYR A 183 -4.69 27.79 -7.12
C TYR A 183 -4.59 29.31 -6.97
N VAL A 184 -4.71 29.86 -5.76
CA VAL A 184 -4.53 31.30 -5.49
C VAL A 184 -3.05 31.69 -5.59
N TYR A 185 -2.16 30.91 -4.97
CA TYR A 185 -0.76 31.29 -4.77
C TYR A 185 0.22 30.70 -5.78
N SER A 186 -0.22 29.77 -6.64
CA SER A 186 0.65 29.22 -7.68
C SER A 186 1.02 30.28 -8.71
N GLU A 187 2.31 30.52 -8.94
CA GLU A 187 2.76 31.56 -9.89
C GLU A 187 2.39 31.21 -11.35
N ARG A 188 2.64 29.97 -11.75
CA ARG A 188 2.43 29.51 -13.14
C ARG A 188 1.02 29.01 -13.41
N GLU A 189 0.41 28.41 -12.41
CA GLU A 189 -0.86 27.69 -12.53
C GLU A 189 -2.03 28.44 -11.86
N ARG A 190 -1.82 29.74 -11.59
CA ARG A 190 -2.80 30.59 -10.90
C ARG A 190 -4.14 30.53 -11.61
N ASN A 191 -5.18 30.15 -10.88
CA ASN A 191 -6.52 30.08 -11.46
C ASN A 191 -7.59 30.40 -10.42
N PHE A 192 -8.02 31.66 -10.39
CA PHE A 192 -9.00 32.15 -9.44
C PHE A 192 -10.38 31.51 -9.60
N ASN A 193 -10.77 31.10 -10.82
CA ASN A 193 -12.02 30.38 -11.04
C ASN A 193 -11.99 28.98 -10.40
N LYS A 194 -10.88 28.25 -10.57
CA LYS A 194 -10.70 26.94 -9.91
C LYS A 194 -10.65 27.10 -8.39
N ALA A 195 -9.89 28.07 -7.88
CA ALA A 195 -9.84 28.36 -6.46
C ALA A 195 -11.24 28.65 -5.89
N LEU A 196 -12.00 29.52 -6.56
CA LEU A 196 -13.37 29.86 -6.19
C LEU A 196 -14.27 28.62 -6.16
N GLY A 197 -14.13 27.74 -7.15
CA GLY A 197 -14.84 26.46 -7.21
C GLY A 197 -14.58 25.59 -5.97
N TYR A 198 -13.32 25.43 -5.57
CA TYR A 198 -12.98 24.64 -4.39
C TYR A 198 -13.53 25.23 -3.09
N PHE A 199 -13.42 26.55 -2.88
CA PHE A 199 -13.98 27.17 -1.69
C PHE A 199 -15.53 27.12 -1.66
N LYS A 200 -16.20 27.27 -2.80
CA LYS A 200 -17.66 27.10 -2.89
C LYS A 200 -18.09 25.66 -2.58
N ARG A 201 -17.34 24.68 -3.09
CA ARG A 201 -17.58 23.26 -2.78
C ARG A 201 -17.39 22.99 -1.30
N LEU A 202 -16.33 23.52 -0.68
CA LEU A 202 -16.09 23.39 0.76
C LEU A 202 -17.28 23.91 1.57
N ILE A 203 -17.78 25.11 1.26
CA ILE A 203 -18.93 25.71 1.95
C ILE A 203 -20.21 24.89 1.78
N LYS A 204 -20.39 24.28 0.61
CA LYS A 204 -21.58 23.50 0.28
C LYS A 204 -21.55 22.09 0.88
N GLU A 205 -20.42 21.40 0.75
CA GLU A 205 -20.25 19.99 1.09
C GLU A 205 -19.90 19.78 2.57
N PHE A 206 -19.25 20.76 3.22
CA PHE A 206 -18.77 20.66 4.60
C PHE A 206 -19.07 21.93 5.41
N PRO A 207 -20.35 22.32 5.59
CA PRO A 207 -20.74 23.56 6.27
C PRO A 207 -20.31 23.63 7.75
N GLU A 208 -19.95 22.51 8.36
CA GLU A 208 -19.39 22.40 9.72
C GLU A 208 -17.85 22.48 9.79
N SER A 209 -17.15 22.62 8.66
CA SER A 209 -15.69 22.69 8.65
C SER A 209 -15.17 23.87 9.47
N SER A 210 -14.07 23.67 10.21
CA SER A 210 -13.41 24.74 10.97
C SER A 210 -12.83 25.84 10.06
N ARG A 211 -12.82 25.64 8.73
CA ARG A 211 -12.31 26.59 7.73
C ARG A 211 -13.40 27.36 6.99
N ILE A 212 -14.67 27.22 7.39
CA ILE A 212 -15.79 27.84 6.67
C ILE A 212 -15.70 29.36 6.60
N ASP A 213 -15.34 30.03 7.69
CA ASP A 213 -15.25 31.49 7.68
C ASP A 213 -14.13 32.00 6.77
N GLU A 214 -12.98 31.32 6.79
CA GLU A 214 -11.88 31.58 5.87
C GLU A 214 -12.29 31.32 4.41
N ALA A 215 -13.00 30.22 4.15
CA ALA A 215 -13.50 29.90 2.80
C ALA A 215 -14.48 30.96 2.29
N ARG A 216 -15.40 31.45 3.14
CA ARG A 216 -16.33 32.53 2.78
C ARG A 216 -15.59 33.83 2.48
N ALA A 217 -14.56 34.15 3.26
CA ALA A 217 -13.71 35.31 2.99
C ALA A 217 -13.01 35.18 1.62
N TRP A 218 -12.44 34.01 1.32
CA TRP A 218 -11.83 33.74 0.02
C TRP A 218 -12.84 33.84 -1.14
N VAL A 219 -14.05 33.32 -0.98
CA VAL A 219 -15.11 33.43 -2.01
C VAL A 219 -15.39 34.90 -2.31
N LYS A 220 -15.62 35.74 -1.29
CA LYS A 220 -15.88 37.17 -1.48
C LYS A 220 -14.71 37.86 -2.20
N THR A 221 -13.49 37.62 -1.74
CA THR A 221 -12.27 38.21 -2.33
C THR A 221 -12.11 37.79 -3.79
N LEU A 222 -12.26 36.51 -4.10
CA LEU A 222 -12.09 35.99 -5.46
C LEU A 222 -13.18 36.47 -6.42
N GLU A 223 -14.42 36.61 -5.95
CA GLU A 223 -15.51 37.18 -6.75
C GLU A 223 -15.24 38.64 -7.11
N ILE A 224 -14.69 39.43 -6.17
CA ILE A 224 -14.25 40.80 -6.44
C ILE A 224 -13.12 40.80 -7.47
N ILE A 225 -12.07 39.99 -7.27
CA ILE A 225 -10.93 39.90 -8.20
C ILE A 225 -11.40 39.56 -9.62
N LEU A 226 -12.24 38.52 -9.77
CA LEU A 226 -12.75 38.08 -11.07
C LEU A 226 -13.63 39.14 -11.73
N LYS A 227 -14.46 39.85 -10.95
CA LYS A 227 -15.27 40.96 -11.46
C LYS A 227 -14.39 42.10 -11.97
N LEU A 228 -13.37 42.48 -11.21
CA LEU A 228 -12.42 43.53 -11.62
C LEU A 228 -11.68 43.15 -12.90
N SER A 229 -11.15 41.93 -12.99
CA SER A 229 -10.48 41.46 -14.21
C SER A 229 -11.39 41.47 -15.43
N ARG A 230 -12.68 41.15 -15.28
CA ARG A 230 -13.65 41.21 -16.38
C ARG A 230 -13.87 42.65 -16.86
N ILE A 231 -14.04 43.58 -15.93
CA ILE A 231 -14.22 45.00 -16.25
C ILE A 231 -13.00 45.55 -17.00
N GLU A 232 -11.79 45.21 -16.54
CA GLU A 232 -10.54 45.63 -17.19
C GLU A 232 -10.46 45.18 -18.66
N VAL A 233 -10.80 43.92 -18.93
CA VAL A 233 -10.86 43.39 -20.31
C VAL A 233 -11.93 44.11 -21.15
N GLU A 234 -13.10 44.37 -20.59
CA GLU A 234 -14.18 45.09 -21.28
C GLU A 234 -13.80 46.55 -21.59
N MET A 235 -13.11 47.24 -20.68
CA MET A 235 -12.61 48.61 -20.90
C MET A 235 -11.56 48.66 -22.00
N GLU A 236 -10.59 47.75 -21.99
CA GLU A 236 -9.55 47.69 -23.03
C GLU A 236 -10.13 47.39 -24.41
N LYS A 237 -11.16 46.54 -24.48
CA LYS A 237 -11.86 46.28 -25.74
C LYS A 237 -12.54 47.53 -26.29
N LYS A 238 -13.31 48.24 -25.46
CA LYS A 238 -13.97 49.51 -25.86
C LYS A 238 -12.98 50.58 -26.29
N LYS A 239 -11.83 50.66 -25.63
CA LYS A 239 -10.77 51.62 -25.99
C LYS A 239 -10.23 51.36 -27.40
N LYS A 240 -10.06 50.10 -27.80
CA LYS A 240 -9.64 49.73 -29.16
C LYS A 240 -10.69 50.08 -30.21
N GLU A 241 -11.96 49.80 -29.92
CA GLU A 241 -13.09 50.13 -30.80
C GLU A 241 -13.28 51.65 -31.04
N LEU A 242 -12.77 52.50 -30.13
CA LEU A 242 -12.82 53.97 -30.28
C LEU A 242 -11.62 54.55 -31.05
N ILE A 243 -10.58 53.74 -31.30
CA ILE A 243 -9.35 54.16 -31.99
C ILE A 243 -9.32 53.63 -33.45
N GLU A 244 -10.19 52.67 -33.79
CA GLU A 244 -10.46 52.17 -35.15
C GLU A 244 -11.57 52.99 -35.84
#